data_AF-A0AAV8UNZ1-F1
#
_entry.id   AF-A0AAV8UNZ1-F1
#
_cell.length_a   1.000
_cell.length_b   1.000
_cell.length_c   1.000
_cell.angle_alpha   90.00
_cell.angle_beta   90.00
_cell.angle_gamma   90.00
#
_symmetry.space_group_name_H-M   'P 1'
#
loop_
_entity.id
_entity.type
_entity.pdbx_description
1 polymer ?
#
loop_
_entity_poly.entity_id
_entity_poly.type
_entity_poly.pdbx_seq_one_letter_code
_entity_poly.pdbx_strand_id
1 'polypeptide(L)'
;MRWCLISLVVLVLVGSGCGKPDLVPLLSDEGMKLLDGSGGSGREYVELSANLQTQVNQAFCGVATTATLLNMLEVRNRPVDESYEPYQFFTQKDIFEVDCVRAVNAHGNPSGMDYDYVLHHGLSLEQVAGMLACFANVTVYRPSSFSVHAFRETVKDSLQKGAGIAVNVDRYTLQQVGGGHFSPIAAFNEKLDMMLFMDVARYKYSPAWIPVKNLYDAMNTVDPSEDAERGWIVAQRPPNAKPKKVVGQLDLSEGAASVGGEFDAGQRRPGFVPILVGPTIAVVLVASVAAAMRKRRQVYREIDNI
;
A
#
# COMPACT_ATOMS: atom_id res chain seq x y z
N MET A 1 12.35 -37.75 -67.32
CA MET A 1 12.39 -36.51 -66.50
C MET A 1 11.32 -36.62 -65.43
N ARG A 2 11.70 -36.97 -64.20
CA ARG A 2 10.81 -37.04 -63.03
C ARG A 2 10.76 -35.65 -62.39
N TRP A 3 9.57 -35.07 -62.28
CA TRP A 3 9.34 -33.84 -61.55
C TRP A 3 9.29 -34.17 -60.05
N CYS A 4 10.21 -33.59 -59.29
CA CYS A 4 10.24 -33.70 -57.84
C CYS A 4 9.41 -32.54 -57.27
N LEU A 5 8.20 -32.84 -56.81
CA LEU A 5 7.37 -31.93 -56.03
C LEU A 5 8.01 -31.80 -54.63
N ILE A 6 8.65 -30.66 -54.36
CA ILE A 6 9.11 -30.31 -53.03
C ILE A 6 7.91 -29.71 -52.28
N SER A 7 7.29 -30.51 -51.41
CA SER A 7 6.31 -30.01 -50.44
C SER A 7 7.03 -29.11 -49.44
N LEU A 8 6.70 -27.82 -49.47
CA LEU A 8 7.13 -26.84 -48.48
C LEU A 8 6.35 -27.09 -47.19
N VAL A 9 6.94 -27.81 -46.24
CA VAL A 9 6.41 -27.91 -44.88
C VAL A 9 6.71 -26.60 -44.16
N VAL A 10 5.68 -25.76 -43.99
CA VAL A 10 5.76 -24.60 -43.10
C VAL A 10 5.69 -25.11 -41.67
N LEU A 11 6.86 -25.29 -41.06
CA LEU A 11 6.99 -25.57 -39.64
C LEU A 11 6.65 -24.28 -38.87
N VAL A 12 5.43 -24.19 -38.36
CA VAL A 12 5.06 -23.16 -37.39
C VAL A 12 5.82 -23.49 -36.10
N LEU A 13 6.97 -22.84 -35.93
CA LEU A 13 7.65 -22.78 -34.63
C LEU A 13 6.73 -22.02 -33.68
N VAL A 14 5.92 -22.74 -32.92
CA VAL A 14 5.38 -22.21 -31.67
C VAL A 14 6.60 -22.04 -30.77
N GLY A 15 7.18 -20.84 -30.81
CA GLY A 15 8.19 -20.44 -29.86
C GLY A 15 7.54 -20.49 -28.49
N SER A 16 7.78 -21.56 -27.74
CA SER A 16 7.71 -21.54 -26.29
C SER A 16 8.74 -20.52 -25.83
N GLY A 17 8.32 -19.26 -25.80
CA GLY A 17 9.10 -18.19 -25.21
C GLY A 17 9.41 -18.61 -23.79
N CYS A 18 10.69 -18.82 -23.50
CA CYS A 18 11.23 -18.69 -22.16
C CYS A 18 11.07 -17.20 -21.79
N GLY A 19 9.83 -16.82 -21.47
CA GLY A 19 9.42 -15.44 -21.28
C GLY A 19 9.82 -14.98 -19.88
N LYS A 20 10.45 -13.81 -19.83
CA LYS A 20 10.83 -13.08 -18.62
C LYS A 20 9.63 -12.95 -17.66
N PRO A 21 9.83 -12.61 -16.37
CA PRO A 21 8.77 -11.99 -15.60
C PRO A 21 8.44 -10.66 -16.29
N ASP A 22 7.42 -10.66 -17.16
CA ASP A 22 6.85 -9.41 -17.67
C ASP A 22 6.04 -8.80 -16.52
N LEU A 23 6.78 -8.17 -15.61
CA LEU A 23 6.26 -7.25 -14.61
C LEU A 23 5.54 -6.13 -15.38
N VAL A 24 4.24 -5.99 -15.20
CA VAL A 24 3.47 -4.92 -15.85
C VAL A 24 3.24 -3.81 -14.83
N PRO A 25 3.88 -2.63 -14.96
CA PRO A 25 3.67 -1.53 -14.03
C PRO A 25 2.19 -1.13 -13.99
N LEU A 26 1.64 -0.94 -12.79
CA LEU A 26 0.24 -0.53 -12.60
C LEU A 26 -0.09 0.76 -13.36
N LEU A 27 0.87 1.69 -13.41
CA LEU A 27 0.70 3.00 -14.03
C LEU A 27 0.77 2.98 -15.58
N SER A 28 0.96 1.82 -16.19
CA SER A 28 0.87 1.65 -17.64
C SER A 28 -0.58 1.43 -18.10
N ASP A 29 -0.87 1.69 -19.38
CA ASP A 29 -2.19 1.40 -19.96
C ASP A 29 -2.60 -0.07 -19.81
N GLU A 30 -1.63 -0.98 -19.91
CA GLU A 30 -1.85 -2.41 -19.69
C GLU A 30 -2.15 -2.71 -18.22
N GLY A 31 -1.36 -2.16 -17.30
CA GLY A 31 -1.55 -2.34 -15.85
C GLY A 31 -2.90 -1.83 -15.35
N MET A 32 -3.38 -0.71 -15.89
CA MET A 32 -4.72 -0.19 -15.58
C MET A 32 -5.82 -1.11 -16.11
N LYS A 33 -5.68 -1.63 -17.34
CA LYS A 33 -6.63 -2.61 -17.89
C LYS A 33 -6.67 -3.92 -17.09
N LEU A 34 -5.53 -4.35 -16.53
CA LEU A 34 -5.49 -5.52 -15.65
C LEU A 34 -6.25 -5.29 -14.35
N LEU A 35 -6.21 -4.07 -13.82
CA LEU A 35 -7.01 -3.68 -12.65
C LEU A 35 -8.50 -3.66 -12.98
N ASP A 36 -8.90 -3.06 -14.10
CA ASP A 36 -10.30 -3.03 -14.54
C ASP A 36 -10.86 -4.45 -14.76
N GLY A 37 -10.01 -5.37 -15.24
CA GLY A 37 -10.36 -6.76 -15.51
C GLY A 37 -10.32 -7.70 -14.30
N SER A 38 -10.05 -7.20 -13.08
CA SER A 38 -9.79 -8.03 -11.89
C SER A 38 -11.05 -8.58 -11.20
N GLY A 39 -12.24 -8.38 -11.80
CA GLY A 39 -13.45 -9.13 -11.49
C GLY A 39 -14.02 -8.99 -10.07
N GLY A 40 -13.60 -7.98 -9.30
CA GLY A 40 -14.10 -7.75 -7.94
C GLY A 40 -13.04 -7.26 -6.95
N SER A 41 -11.75 -7.48 -7.22
CA SER A 41 -10.66 -7.03 -6.33
C SER A 41 -10.35 -5.52 -6.38
N GLY A 42 -11.21 -4.73 -7.05
CA GLY A 42 -11.09 -3.28 -7.11
C GLY A 42 -11.33 -2.60 -5.77
N ARG A 43 -12.17 -3.19 -4.89
CA ARG A 43 -12.42 -2.63 -3.56
C ARG A 43 -11.19 -2.76 -2.66
N GLU A 44 -10.59 -3.93 -2.62
CA GLU A 44 -9.38 -4.21 -1.83
C GLU A 44 -8.22 -3.35 -2.31
N TYR A 45 -8.08 -3.14 -3.63
CA TYR A 45 -7.13 -2.18 -4.17
C TYR A 45 -7.40 -0.74 -3.68
N VAL A 46 -8.66 -0.27 -3.68
CA VAL A 46 -9.00 1.07 -3.20
C VAL A 46 -8.70 1.23 -1.70
N GLU A 47 -9.12 0.27 -0.89
CA GLU A 47 -8.90 0.29 0.56
C GLU A 47 -7.40 0.21 0.90
N LEU A 48 -6.64 -0.66 0.23
CA LEU A 48 -5.20 -0.78 0.43
C LEU A 48 -4.45 0.45 -0.08
N SER A 49 -4.76 0.94 -1.28
CA SER A 49 -4.09 2.10 -1.87
C SER A 49 -4.29 3.39 -1.05
N ALA A 50 -5.47 3.56 -0.44
CA ALA A 50 -5.74 4.66 0.49
C ALA A 50 -4.87 4.62 1.76
N ASN A 51 -4.36 3.45 2.13
CA ASN A 51 -3.56 3.23 3.34
C ASN A 51 -2.07 2.91 3.05
N LEU A 52 -1.66 2.85 1.77
CA LEU A 52 -0.33 2.40 1.37
C LEU A 52 0.76 3.38 1.81
N GLN A 53 1.63 2.91 2.70
CA GLN A 53 2.75 3.70 3.20
C GLN A 53 4.01 3.53 2.34
N THR A 54 4.83 4.59 2.30
CA THR A 54 6.20 4.48 1.79
C THR A 54 7.10 4.05 2.95
N GLN A 55 7.94 3.04 2.77
CA GLN A 55 8.85 2.60 3.82
C GLN A 55 9.82 3.72 4.25
N VAL A 56 10.03 3.89 5.56
CA VAL A 56 10.87 4.95 6.15
C VAL A 56 12.30 4.88 5.63
N ASN A 57 12.86 3.67 5.58
CA ASN A 57 14.19 3.40 5.04
C ASN A 57 14.21 2.02 4.37
N GLN A 58 15.37 1.57 3.91
CA GLN A 58 15.50 0.30 3.18
C GLN A 58 15.22 -0.96 4.02
N ALA A 59 15.21 -0.88 5.35
CA ALA A 59 14.91 -1.99 6.27
C ALA A 59 13.43 -2.05 6.69
N PHE A 60 12.66 -0.97 6.51
CA PHE A 60 11.30 -0.82 7.04
C PHE A 60 10.18 -1.42 6.18
N CYS A 61 10.49 -2.19 5.12
CA CYS A 61 9.47 -2.73 4.23
C CYS A 61 8.43 -3.61 4.95
N GLY A 62 8.85 -4.41 5.94
CA GLY A 62 7.96 -5.20 6.79
C GLY A 62 7.00 -4.33 7.61
N VAL A 63 7.53 -3.30 8.28
CA VAL A 63 6.74 -2.37 9.11
C VAL A 63 5.75 -1.57 8.26
N ALA A 64 6.19 -1.06 7.11
CA ALA A 64 5.34 -0.32 6.18
C ALA A 64 4.19 -1.19 5.65
N THR A 65 4.49 -2.45 5.34
CA THR A 65 3.48 -3.44 4.93
C THR A 65 2.48 -3.70 6.05
N THR A 66 2.97 -3.94 7.28
CA THR A 66 2.11 -4.16 8.46
C THR A 66 1.20 -2.97 8.74
N ALA A 67 1.75 -1.75 8.83
CA ALA A 67 0.96 -0.55 9.09
C ALA A 67 -0.09 -0.30 7.99
N THR A 68 0.26 -0.56 6.72
CA THR A 68 -0.69 -0.50 5.59
C THR A 68 -1.85 -1.46 5.80
N LEU A 69 -1.55 -2.74 6.08
CA LEU A 69 -2.58 -3.77 6.26
C LEU A 69 -3.45 -3.53 7.49
N LEU A 70 -2.88 -3.12 8.63
CA LEU A 70 -3.65 -2.86 9.85
C LEU A 70 -4.60 -1.66 9.70
N ASN A 71 -4.17 -0.61 8.99
CA ASN A 71 -5.05 0.52 8.69
C ASN A 71 -6.16 0.13 7.72
N MET A 72 -5.85 -0.63 6.66
CA MET A 72 -6.83 -1.19 5.71
C MET A 72 -7.86 -2.07 6.41
N LEU A 73 -7.40 -2.99 7.27
CA LEU A 73 -8.26 -3.87 8.07
C LEU A 73 -9.05 -3.12 9.15
N GLU A 74 -8.89 -1.82 9.27
CA GLU A 74 -9.44 -0.96 10.32
C GLU A 74 -9.45 -1.57 11.73
N VAL A 75 -8.36 -2.20 12.14
CA VAL A 75 -8.28 -2.81 13.48
C VAL A 75 -8.48 -1.73 14.57
N ARG A 76 -9.02 -2.16 15.71
CA ARG A 76 -9.26 -1.29 16.87
C ARG A 76 -7.98 -1.11 17.69
N ASN A 77 -8.03 -0.20 18.66
CA ASN A 77 -6.93 0.08 19.59
C ASN A 77 -5.64 0.45 18.86
N ARG A 78 -5.77 1.29 17.82
CA ARG A 78 -4.58 1.79 17.13
C ARG A 78 -3.85 2.76 18.06
N PRO A 79 -2.52 2.76 18.02
CA PRO A 79 -1.73 3.81 18.66
C PRO A 79 -2.10 5.19 18.07
N VAL A 80 -1.71 6.21 18.81
CA VAL A 80 -1.82 7.61 18.40
C VAL A 80 -0.40 8.13 18.27
N ASP A 81 0.02 8.40 17.04
CA ASP A 81 1.22 9.17 16.79
C ASP A 81 1.01 10.60 17.31
N GLU A 82 1.97 11.12 18.07
CA GLU A 82 1.96 12.49 18.60
C GLU A 82 1.67 13.53 17.51
N SER A 83 2.16 13.29 16.29
CA SER A 83 1.98 14.19 15.14
C SER A 83 0.54 14.24 14.64
N TYR A 84 -0.27 13.22 14.96
CA TYR A 84 -1.63 13.02 14.46
C TYR A 84 -2.69 13.12 15.56
N GLU A 85 -2.32 13.50 16.78
CA GLU A 85 -3.27 13.65 17.87
C GLU A 85 -4.49 14.51 17.48
N PRO A 86 -5.72 14.11 17.87
CA PRO A 86 -6.08 12.92 18.66
C PRO A 86 -6.41 11.67 17.80
N TYR A 87 -6.06 11.67 16.51
CA TYR A 87 -6.52 10.67 15.56
C TYR A 87 -5.66 9.39 15.60
N GLN A 88 -6.33 8.26 15.83
CA GLN A 88 -5.73 6.93 15.83
C GLN A 88 -5.41 6.43 14.41
N PHE A 89 -4.14 6.11 14.14
CA PHE A 89 -3.66 5.64 12.85
C PHE A 89 -2.30 4.94 12.98
N PHE A 90 -2.13 3.73 12.45
CA PHE A 90 -0.82 3.08 12.50
C PHE A 90 0.17 3.78 11.58
N THR A 91 1.25 4.28 12.14
CA THR A 91 2.46 4.75 11.47
C THR A 91 3.56 3.69 11.59
N GLN A 92 4.65 3.90 10.87
CA GLN A 92 5.84 3.06 11.01
C GLN A 92 6.61 3.31 12.32
N LYS A 93 6.24 4.34 13.09
CA LYS A 93 6.87 4.68 14.36
C LYS A 93 6.04 4.20 15.54
N ASP A 94 4.77 4.61 15.59
CA ASP A 94 3.89 4.41 16.75
C ASP A 94 3.46 2.95 16.95
N ILE A 95 3.56 2.10 15.92
CA ILE A 95 3.31 0.66 16.04
C ILE A 95 4.22 -0.01 17.08
N PHE A 96 5.41 0.54 17.30
CA PHE A 96 6.36 0.07 18.31
C PHE A 96 6.02 0.57 19.73
N GLU A 97 5.00 1.41 19.93
CA GLU A 97 4.53 1.82 21.26
C GLU A 97 3.67 0.76 21.94
N VAL A 98 3.37 -0.34 21.25
CA VAL A 98 2.56 -1.44 21.78
C VAL A 98 3.47 -2.53 22.35
N ASP A 99 3.30 -2.86 23.63
CA ASP A 99 4.12 -3.85 24.35
C ASP A 99 4.16 -5.22 23.66
N CYS A 100 3.04 -5.65 23.07
CA CYS A 100 3.00 -6.89 22.29
C CYS A 100 3.99 -6.86 21.11
N VAL A 101 4.10 -5.74 20.41
CA VAL A 101 5.01 -5.58 19.27
C VAL A 101 6.46 -5.57 19.75
N ARG A 102 6.77 -4.85 20.83
CA ARG A 102 8.11 -4.86 21.44
C ARG A 102 8.52 -6.25 21.90
N ALA A 103 7.58 -7.06 22.37
CA ALA A 103 7.83 -8.42 22.83
C ALA A 103 8.06 -9.44 21.71
N VAL A 104 7.84 -9.09 20.42
CA VAL A 104 8.17 -9.97 19.30
C VAL A 104 9.69 -10.19 19.28
N ASN A 105 10.11 -11.44 19.11
CA ASN A 105 11.52 -11.81 19.12
C ASN A 105 12.32 -11.06 18.04
N ALA A 106 13.27 -10.24 18.46
CA ALA A 106 14.23 -9.55 17.59
C ALA A 106 15.55 -10.30 17.64
N HIS A 107 15.77 -11.26 16.74
CA HIS A 107 16.96 -12.12 16.71
C HIS A 107 18.25 -11.38 17.15
N GLY A 108 18.81 -11.76 18.31
CA GLY A 108 20.03 -11.17 18.85
C GLY A 108 19.86 -9.89 19.69
N ASN A 109 18.65 -9.35 19.84
CA ASN A 109 18.33 -8.20 20.70
C ASN A 109 17.48 -8.64 21.91
N PRO A 110 18.04 -8.64 23.14
CA PRO A 110 17.31 -9.04 24.33
C PRO A 110 16.20 -8.06 24.73
N SER A 111 16.23 -6.83 24.21
CA SER A 111 15.22 -5.80 24.48
C SER A 111 13.98 -5.93 23.61
N GLY A 112 13.97 -6.89 22.67
CA GLY A 112 12.86 -7.13 21.76
C GLY A 112 12.92 -6.28 20.50
N MET A 113 11.79 -6.21 19.79
CA MET A 113 11.69 -5.54 18.48
C MET A 113 11.23 -4.10 18.64
N ASP A 114 12.19 -3.16 18.64
CA ASP A 114 11.92 -1.73 18.67
C ASP A 114 12.26 -1.04 17.35
N TYR A 115 11.94 0.25 17.28
CA TYR A 115 12.18 1.06 16.08
C TYR A 115 13.66 1.10 15.69
N ASP A 116 14.57 1.24 16.66
CA ASP A 116 16.01 1.38 16.42
C ASP A 116 16.62 0.09 15.86
N TYR A 117 16.23 -1.07 16.41
CA TYR A 117 16.61 -2.36 15.88
C TYR A 117 16.21 -2.50 14.40
N VAL A 118 14.96 -2.18 14.07
CA VAL A 118 14.44 -2.37 12.71
C VAL A 118 15.08 -1.41 11.70
N LEU A 119 15.65 -0.27 12.14
CA LEU A 119 16.36 0.66 11.24
C LEU A 119 17.53 -0.02 10.53
N HIS A 120 18.09 -1.07 11.13
CA HIS A 120 19.35 -1.68 10.69
C HIS A 120 19.23 -3.15 10.26
N HIS A 121 18.17 -3.87 10.66
CA HIS A 121 18.13 -5.33 10.50
C HIS A 121 17.04 -5.83 9.53
N GLY A 122 16.01 -5.02 9.28
CA GLY A 122 14.80 -5.51 8.62
C GLY A 122 14.01 -6.46 9.51
N LEU A 123 12.99 -7.10 8.95
CA LEU A 123 12.14 -8.06 9.64
C LEU A 123 12.02 -9.34 8.81
N SER A 124 11.96 -10.46 9.50
CA SER A 124 11.70 -11.78 8.92
C SER A 124 10.20 -12.08 8.78
N LEU A 125 9.84 -13.22 8.17
CA LEU A 125 8.43 -13.62 7.98
C LEU A 125 7.71 -13.83 9.32
N GLU A 126 8.33 -14.54 10.27
CA GLU A 126 7.75 -14.76 11.60
C GLU A 126 7.64 -13.45 12.39
N GLN A 127 8.60 -12.54 12.23
CA GLN A 127 8.60 -11.25 12.89
C GLN A 127 7.46 -10.35 12.39
N VAL A 128 7.25 -10.28 11.07
CA VAL A 128 6.10 -9.55 10.49
C VAL A 128 4.78 -10.20 10.90
N ALA A 129 4.72 -11.54 10.94
CA ALA A 129 3.54 -12.26 11.39
C ALA A 129 3.23 -11.99 12.88
N GLY A 130 4.25 -12.00 13.74
CA GLY A 130 4.13 -11.68 15.16
C GLY A 130 3.62 -10.25 15.39
N MET A 131 4.15 -9.28 14.64
CA MET A 131 3.69 -7.89 14.71
C MET A 131 2.21 -7.76 14.28
N LEU A 132 1.80 -8.43 13.20
CA LEU A 132 0.39 -8.46 12.76
C LEU A 132 -0.51 -9.15 13.79
N ALA A 133 -0.03 -10.23 14.43
CA ALA A 133 -0.80 -11.04 15.38
C ALA A 133 -1.17 -10.27 16.67
N CYS A 134 -0.47 -9.18 16.98
CA CYS A 134 -0.85 -8.26 18.06
C CYS A 134 -2.21 -7.57 17.83
N PHE A 135 -2.70 -7.52 16.59
CA PHE A 135 -3.91 -6.76 16.23
C PHE A 135 -4.90 -7.52 15.34
N ALA A 136 -4.47 -8.61 14.71
CA ALA A 136 -5.24 -9.37 13.72
C ALA A 136 -5.10 -10.88 13.92
N ASN A 137 -6.04 -11.64 13.35
CA ASN A 137 -5.90 -13.08 13.21
C ASN A 137 -4.96 -13.35 12.03
N VAL A 138 -3.84 -14.04 12.30
CA VAL A 138 -2.78 -14.24 11.32
C VAL A 138 -2.62 -15.71 10.97
N THR A 139 -2.37 -16.00 9.69
CA THR A 139 -1.93 -17.32 9.21
C THR A 139 -0.73 -17.14 8.29
N VAL A 140 0.33 -17.90 8.57
CA VAL A 140 1.59 -17.88 7.83
C VAL A 140 1.65 -19.11 6.92
N TYR A 141 2.11 -18.91 5.70
CA TYR A 141 2.24 -19.96 4.69
C TYR A 141 3.63 -19.92 4.08
N ARG A 142 4.19 -21.11 3.84
CA ARG A 142 5.50 -21.31 3.20
C ARG A 142 5.41 -22.26 2.00
N PRO A 143 6.18 -22.02 0.92
CA PRO A 143 6.23 -22.88 -0.28
C PRO A 143 6.52 -24.36 -0.02
N SER A 144 7.30 -24.68 1.01
CA SER A 144 7.65 -26.03 1.49
C SER A 144 6.43 -26.84 1.93
N SER A 145 5.37 -26.16 2.37
CA SER A 145 4.13 -26.79 2.84
C SER A 145 2.95 -26.59 1.89
N PHE A 146 3.01 -25.60 1.00
CA PHE A 146 1.86 -25.16 0.20
C PHE A 146 2.28 -24.88 -1.24
N SER A 147 1.58 -25.46 -2.20
CA SER A 147 1.87 -25.28 -3.63
C SER A 147 1.49 -23.90 -4.16
N VAL A 148 1.98 -23.57 -5.37
CA VAL A 148 1.54 -22.37 -6.12
C VAL A 148 0.03 -22.34 -6.36
N HIS A 149 -0.63 -23.50 -6.44
CA HIS A 149 -2.09 -23.58 -6.52
C HIS A 149 -2.72 -23.13 -5.20
N ALA A 150 -2.23 -23.64 -4.06
CA ALA A 150 -2.71 -23.21 -2.74
C ALA A 150 -2.48 -21.72 -2.49
N PHE A 151 -1.33 -21.15 -2.93
CA PHE A 151 -1.08 -19.71 -2.86
C PHE A 151 -2.15 -18.91 -3.60
N ARG A 152 -2.45 -19.29 -4.85
CA ARG A 152 -3.48 -18.63 -5.67
C ARG A 152 -4.86 -18.66 -5.03
N GLU A 153 -5.31 -19.84 -4.59
CA GLU A 153 -6.63 -19.98 -3.96
C GLU A 153 -6.70 -19.21 -2.64
N THR A 154 -5.63 -19.23 -1.84
CA THR A 154 -5.55 -18.47 -0.59
C THR A 154 -5.68 -16.97 -0.83
N VAL A 155 -4.98 -16.43 -1.84
CA VAL A 155 -5.07 -15.00 -2.19
C VAL A 155 -6.46 -14.66 -2.70
N LYS A 156 -7.02 -15.47 -3.59
CA LYS A 156 -8.36 -15.25 -4.16
C LYS A 156 -9.43 -15.19 -3.05
N ASP A 157 -9.43 -16.18 -2.16
CA ASP A 157 -10.35 -16.24 -1.01
C ASP A 157 -10.12 -15.08 -0.03
N SER A 158 -8.86 -14.73 0.25
CA SER A 158 -8.51 -13.64 1.15
C SER A 158 -8.99 -12.28 0.63
N LEU A 159 -8.80 -11.99 -0.66
CA LEU A 159 -9.30 -10.76 -1.27
C LEU A 159 -10.82 -10.69 -1.19
N GLN A 160 -11.54 -11.77 -1.49
CA GLN A 160 -13.01 -11.81 -1.38
C GLN A 160 -13.53 -11.57 0.04
N LYS A 161 -12.74 -11.92 1.06
CA LYS A 161 -13.08 -11.73 2.48
C LYS A 161 -12.61 -10.37 3.04
N GLY A 162 -11.97 -9.53 2.23
CA GLY A 162 -11.37 -8.28 2.69
C GLY A 162 -10.21 -8.49 3.67
N ALA A 163 -9.50 -9.62 3.56
CA ALA A 163 -8.32 -9.92 4.37
C ALA A 163 -7.08 -9.23 3.79
N GLY A 164 -6.15 -8.85 4.66
CA GLY A 164 -4.84 -8.34 4.28
C GLY A 164 -3.90 -9.47 3.90
N ILE A 165 -3.11 -9.27 2.84
CA ILE A 165 -2.14 -10.24 2.36
C ILE A 165 -0.78 -9.55 2.29
N ALA A 166 0.20 -10.03 3.06
CA ALA A 166 1.59 -9.63 2.94
C ALA A 166 2.38 -10.75 2.28
N VAL A 167 3.29 -10.42 1.35
CA VAL A 167 4.23 -11.38 0.78
C VAL A 167 5.66 -10.96 1.13
N ASN A 168 6.50 -11.94 1.44
CA ASN A 168 7.93 -11.79 1.61
C ASN A 168 8.64 -12.44 0.43
N VAL A 169 9.28 -11.65 -0.41
CA VAL A 169 9.87 -12.12 -1.68
C VAL A 169 11.36 -11.85 -1.72
N ASP A 170 12.10 -12.65 -2.47
CA ASP A 170 13.43 -12.29 -2.93
C ASP A 170 13.33 -11.45 -4.22
N ARG A 171 13.80 -10.19 -4.17
CA ARG A 171 13.77 -9.31 -5.35
C ARG A 171 14.66 -9.79 -6.48
N TYR A 172 15.76 -10.46 -6.18
CA TYR A 172 16.67 -10.96 -7.22
C TYR A 172 15.96 -11.95 -8.15
N THR A 173 15.15 -12.84 -7.58
CA THR A 173 14.30 -13.78 -8.32
C THR A 173 13.28 -13.08 -9.22
N LEU A 174 12.83 -11.88 -8.84
CA LEU A 174 11.97 -11.00 -9.65
C LEU A 174 12.75 -10.10 -10.63
N GLN A 175 14.06 -10.30 -10.79
CA GLN A 175 14.94 -9.46 -11.61
C GLN A 175 14.96 -7.98 -11.18
N GLN A 176 14.74 -7.75 -9.89
CA GLN A 176 14.81 -6.42 -9.28
C GLN A 176 16.07 -6.31 -8.42
N VAL A 177 16.61 -5.10 -8.32
CA VAL A 177 17.73 -4.80 -7.42
C VAL A 177 17.28 -4.91 -5.97
N GLY A 178 17.98 -5.70 -5.17
CA GLY A 178 17.77 -5.87 -3.73
C GLY A 178 17.81 -7.33 -3.31
N GLY A 179 17.47 -7.60 -2.04
CA GLY A 179 17.30 -8.95 -1.50
C GLY A 179 15.85 -9.16 -1.04
N GLY A 180 15.68 -9.65 0.20
CA GLY A 180 14.37 -9.81 0.82
C GLY A 180 13.55 -8.52 0.85
N HIS A 181 12.26 -8.62 0.57
CA HIS A 181 11.35 -7.48 0.56
C HIS A 181 9.93 -7.88 0.96
N PHE A 182 9.23 -6.99 1.65
CA PHE A 182 7.81 -7.15 1.97
C PHE A 182 6.97 -6.13 1.23
N SER A 183 5.81 -6.55 0.73
CA SER A 183 4.74 -5.64 0.31
C SER A 183 3.41 -6.38 0.30
N PRO A 184 2.28 -5.65 0.32
CA PRO A 184 0.98 -6.29 0.27
C PRO A 184 0.52 -6.58 -1.16
N ILE A 185 -0.39 -7.55 -1.28
CA ILE A 185 -1.12 -7.86 -2.53
C ILE A 185 -2.49 -7.18 -2.49
N ALA A 186 -2.80 -6.42 -3.54
CA ALA A 186 -4.04 -5.64 -3.61
C ALA A 186 -5.12 -6.21 -4.52
N ALA A 187 -4.73 -6.97 -5.54
CA ALA A 187 -5.67 -7.45 -6.54
C ALA A 187 -5.16 -8.72 -7.21
N PHE A 188 -6.10 -9.47 -7.80
CA PHE A 188 -5.82 -10.66 -8.59
C PHE A 188 -6.55 -10.57 -9.93
N ASN A 189 -5.82 -10.79 -11.02
CA ASN A 189 -6.38 -10.89 -12.36
C ASN A 189 -6.37 -12.37 -12.77
N GLU A 190 -7.54 -12.99 -12.77
CA GLU A 190 -7.70 -14.43 -13.05
C GLU A 190 -7.38 -14.79 -14.50
N LYS A 191 -7.64 -13.88 -15.45
CA LYS A 191 -7.46 -14.14 -16.88
C LYS A 191 -5.98 -14.30 -17.25
N LEU A 192 -5.11 -13.47 -16.68
CA LEU A 192 -3.66 -13.54 -16.94
C LEU A 192 -2.87 -14.18 -15.80
N ASP A 193 -3.55 -14.63 -14.74
CA ASP A 193 -2.92 -15.23 -13.56
C ASP A 193 -1.82 -14.34 -12.96
N MET A 194 -2.21 -13.08 -12.66
CA MET A 194 -1.31 -12.07 -12.11
C MET A 194 -1.87 -11.47 -10.83
N MET A 195 -0.97 -11.09 -9.91
CA MET A 195 -1.33 -10.38 -8.69
C MET A 195 -0.70 -8.99 -8.69
N LEU A 196 -1.44 -8.01 -8.18
CA LEU A 196 -0.97 -6.65 -8.04
C LEU A 196 -0.16 -6.51 -6.75
N PHE A 197 1.15 -6.42 -6.92
CA PHE A 197 2.13 -6.19 -5.85
C PHE A 197 2.28 -4.70 -5.59
N MET A 198 1.89 -4.25 -4.39
CA MET A 198 1.84 -2.83 -4.03
C MET A 198 3.12 -2.43 -3.31
N ASP A 199 4.19 -2.21 -4.08
CA ASP A 199 5.54 -2.00 -3.54
C ASP A 199 5.60 -0.82 -2.56
N VAL A 200 5.95 -1.10 -1.29
CA VAL A 200 6.14 -0.06 -0.25
C VAL A 200 7.46 0.71 -0.41
N ALA A 201 8.40 0.22 -1.22
CA ALA A 201 9.60 0.94 -1.67
C ALA A 201 9.23 1.92 -2.82
N ARG A 202 8.24 2.78 -2.59
CA ARG A 202 7.60 3.62 -3.61
C ARG A 202 8.54 4.60 -4.30
N TYR A 203 9.66 4.94 -3.65
CA TYR A 203 10.74 5.75 -4.24
C TYR A 203 11.62 4.98 -5.24
N LYS A 204 11.48 3.66 -5.31
CA LYS A 204 12.33 2.77 -6.11
C LYS A 204 11.56 2.07 -7.23
N TYR A 205 10.39 1.52 -6.93
CA TYR A 205 9.55 0.83 -7.90
C TYR A 205 8.10 1.26 -7.77
N SER A 206 7.40 1.34 -8.91
CA SER A 206 5.94 1.46 -8.93
C SER A 206 5.31 0.11 -8.58
N PRO A 207 4.06 0.11 -8.06
CA PRO A 207 3.26 -1.12 -8.02
C PRO A 207 3.22 -1.80 -9.38
N ALA A 208 3.24 -3.12 -9.39
CA ALA A 208 3.30 -3.90 -10.61
C ALA A 208 2.46 -5.17 -10.50
N TRP A 209 1.87 -5.56 -11.63
CA TRP A 209 1.30 -6.88 -11.81
C TRP A 209 2.43 -7.87 -12.04
N ILE A 210 2.41 -8.95 -11.26
CA ILE A 210 3.41 -10.01 -11.33
C ILE A 210 2.69 -11.34 -11.55
N PRO A 211 3.15 -12.19 -12.49
CA PRO A 211 2.59 -13.54 -12.63
C PRO A 211 2.67 -14.31 -11.31
N VAL A 212 1.59 -15.01 -10.95
CA VAL A 212 1.48 -15.73 -9.66
C VAL A 212 2.64 -16.70 -9.46
N LYS A 213 3.03 -17.41 -10.52
CA LYS A 213 4.18 -18.32 -10.48
C LYS A 213 5.48 -17.60 -10.09
N ASN A 214 5.72 -16.41 -10.62
CA ASN A 214 6.96 -15.67 -10.35
C ASN A 214 6.99 -15.13 -8.92
N LEU A 215 5.85 -14.66 -8.41
CA LEU A 215 5.73 -14.33 -6.98
C LEU A 215 5.99 -15.54 -6.10
N TYR A 216 5.39 -16.69 -6.42
CA TYR A 216 5.60 -17.93 -5.68
C TYR A 216 7.06 -18.36 -5.70
N ASP A 217 7.71 -18.34 -6.87
CA ASP A 217 9.13 -18.69 -7.01
C ASP A 217 10.01 -17.73 -6.18
N ALA A 218 9.68 -16.44 -6.14
CA ALA A 218 10.40 -15.46 -5.32
C ALA A 218 10.20 -15.65 -3.81
N MET A 219 9.05 -16.18 -3.38
CA MET A 219 8.82 -16.62 -1.99
C MET A 219 9.50 -17.96 -1.70
N ASN A 220 9.68 -18.82 -2.71
CA ASN A 220 10.31 -20.13 -2.61
C ASN A 220 11.85 -20.02 -2.60
N THR A 221 12.34 -19.14 -1.75
CA THR A 221 13.75 -18.85 -1.54
C THR A 221 14.00 -18.78 -0.04
N VAL A 222 15.17 -19.25 0.40
CA VAL A 222 15.53 -19.24 1.82
C VAL A 222 15.88 -17.82 2.26
N ASP A 223 15.30 -17.39 3.38
CA ASP A 223 15.76 -16.25 4.16
C ASP A 223 16.86 -16.72 5.13
N PRO A 224 18.12 -16.26 4.95
CA PRO A 224 19.23 -16.70 5.80
C PRO A 224 19.10 -16.23 7.26
N SER A 225 18.23 -15.25 7.55
CA SER A 225 17.99 -14.78 8.93
C SER A 225 17.11 -15.74 9.74
N GLU A 226 16.27 -16.55 9.07
CA GLU A 226 15.42 -17.57 9.71
C GLU A 226 15.87 -19.01 9.43
N ASP A 227 16.78 -19.23 8.47
CA ASP A 227 17.07 -20.55 7.90
C ASP A 227 15.79 -21.28 7.44
N ALA A 228 14.85 -20.49 6.92
CA ALA A 228 13.55 -20.94 6.45
C ALA A 228 13.19 -20.23 5.15
N GLU A 229 12.28 -20.80 4.39
CA GLU A 229 11.73 -20.12 3.22
C GLU A 229 10.97 -18.86 3.64
N ARG A 230 11.02 -17.87 2.75
CA ARG A 230 10.07 -16.76 2.74
C ARG A 230 8.65 -17.29 2.49
N GLY A 231 7.68 -16.39 2.31
CA GLY A 231 6.28 -16.84 2.21
C GLY A 231 5.28 -15.71 2.17
N TRP A 232 4.03 -16.04 2.52
CA TRP A 232 2.95 -15.08 2.61
C TRP A 232 2.19 -15.20 3.92
N ILE A 233 1.57 -14.10 4.30
CA ILE A 233 0.82 -13.94 5.54
C ILE A 233 -0.58 -13.45 5.17
N VAL A 234 -1.60 -14.12 5.69
CA VAL A 234 -2.99 -13.64 5.65
C VAL A 234 -3.33 -13.07 7.01
N ALA A 235 -3.78 -11.82 7.04
CA ALA A 235 -4.23 -11.10 8.23
C ALA A 235 -5.71 -10.77 8.12
N GLN A 236 -6.50 -11.18 9.10
CA GLN A 236 -7.94 -10.95 9.14
C GLN A 236 -8.32 -10.15 10.39
N ARG A 237 -9.29 -9.24 10.22
CA ARG A 237 -9.88 -8.51 11.35
C ARG A 237 -10.48 -9.52 12.36
N PRO A 238 -10.21 -9.38 13.67
CA PRO A 238 -10.83 -10.25 14.67
C PRO A 238 -12.37 -10.08 14.69
N PRO A 239 -13.15 -11.15 14.87
CA PRO A 239 -14.62 -11.15 14.71
C PRO A 239 -15.39 -10.18 15.64
N ASN A 240 -14.78 -9.69 16.73
CA ASN A 240 -15.42 -8.79 17.70
C ASN A 240 -15.34 -7.29 17.33
N ALA A 241 -14.89 -6.96 16.12
CA ALA A 241 -14.82 -5.58 15.65
C ALA A 241 -16.12 -5.16 14.94
N LYS A 242 -17.02 -4.44 15.65
CA LYS A 242 -18.11 -3.70 14.99
C LYS A 242 -17.51 -2.66 14.04
N PRO A 243 -18.03 -2.52 12.81
CA PRO A 243 -17.53 -1.56 11.82
C PRO A 243 -17.59 -0.12 12.36
N LYS A 244 -16.64 0.71 11.96
CA LYS A 244 -16.69 2.15 12.20
C LYS A 244 -17.88 2.70 11.42
N LYS A 245 -18.73 3.53 12.03
CA LYS A 245 -19.64 4.37 11.24
C LYS A 245 -18.75 5.24 10.35
N VAL A 246 -18.95 5.16 9.03
CA VAL A 246 -18.30 6.07 8.08
C VAL A 246 -18.68 7.48 8.49
N VAL A 247 -17.71 8.27 8.97
CA VAL A 247 -17.92 9.69 9.26
C VAL A 247 -18.03 10.37 7.90
N GLY A 248 -19.28 10.62 7.48
CA GLY A 248 -19.59 11.11 6.15
C GLY A 248 -21.06 11.00 5.77
N GLN A 249 -21.87 10.20 6.48
CA GLN A 249 -23.31 10.37 6.42
C GLN A 249 -23.67 11.61 7.25
N LEU A 250 -23.65 12.78 6.60
CA LEU A 250 -24.34 13.96 7.08
C LEU A 250 -25.79 13.56 7.30
N ASP A 251 -26.17 13.39 8.56
CA ASP A 251 -27.54 13.16 8.95
C ASP A 251 -28.30 14.48 8.74
N LEU A 252 -28.87 14.64 7.55
CA LEU A 252 -29.70 15.81 7.21
C LEU A 252 -31.05 15.81 7.95
N SER A 253 -31.29 14.87 8.89
CA SER A 253 -32.56 14.77 9.61
C SER A 253 -32.64 15.61 10.88
N GLU A 254 -31.54 16.17 11.39
CA GLU A 254 -31.55 17.07 12.54
C GLU A 254 -31.24 18.52 12.13
N GLY A 255 -32.26 19.22 11.64
CA GLY A 255 -32.13 20.64 11.29
C GLY A 255 -33.37 21.35 10.75
N ALA A 256 -34.50 20.67 10.58
CA ALA A 256 -35.76 21.31 10.21
C ALA A 256 -36.48 21.86 11.45
N ALA A 257 -35.86 22.81 12.15
CA ALA A 257 -36.58 23.67 13.08
C ALA A 257 -37.41 24.65 12.24
N SER A 258 -38.73 24.50 12.31
CA SER A 258 -39.72 25.31 11.63
C SER A 258 -39.57 26.79 12.01
N VAL A 259 -39.03 27.60 11.10
CA VAL A 259 -39.29 29.04 11.12
C VAL A 259 -40.50 29.27 10.21
N GLY A 260 -41.69 29.20 10.82
CA GLY A 260 -42.90 29.71 10.21
C GLY A 260 -42.81 31.23 10.13
N GLY A 261 -42.67 31.76 8.92
CA GLY A 261 -42.72 33.18 8.62
C GLY A 261 -43.52 33.38 7.35
N GLU A 262 -44.76 33.82 7.52
CA GLU A 262 -45.72 34.19 6.49
C GLU A 262 -45.12 35.22 5.53
N PHE A 263 -45.10 34.92 4.23
CA PHE A 263 -44.69 35.87 3.19
C PHE A 263 -45.84 36.84 2.92
N ASP A 264 -45.79 38.02 3.55
CA ASP A 264 -46.62 39.16 3.16
C ASP A 264 -45.93 39.92 2.01
N ALA A 265 -46.61 39.93 0.86
CA ALA A 265 -46.14 40.57 -0.36
C ALA A 265 -46.58 42.03 -0.37
N GLY A 266 -45.73 42.92 0.14
CA GLY A 266 -45.80 44.34 -0.25
C GLY A 266 -45.37 45.35 0.79
N GLN A 267 -44.07 45.69 0.80
CA GLN A 267 -43.68 47.09 1.07
C GLN A 267 -42.26 47.39 0.59
N ARG A 268 -42.15 48.33 -0.34
CA ARG A 268 -40.90 48.98 -0.75
C ARG A 268 -40.42 49.92 0.35
N ARG A 269 -39.14 49.86 0.75
CA ARG A 269 -38.31 51.01 1.23
C ARG A 269 -36.80 50.75 1.02
N PRO A 270 -35.95 51.80 0.99
CA PRO A 270 -34.80 51.92 0.08
C PRO A 270 -33.42 51.80 0.76
N GLY A 271 -32.39 51.61 -0.07
CA GLY A 271 -31.00 51.96 0.25
C GLY A 271 -30.02 50.79 0.27
N PHE A 272 -29.48 50.43 -0.90
CA PHE A 272 -28.30 49.57 -1.01
C PHE A 272 -27.15 50.43 -1.54
N VAL A 273 -26.12 50.65 -0.72
CA VAL A 273 -24.83 51.21 -1.13
C VAL A 273 -23.87 50.04 -1.30
N PRO A 274 -23.28 49.80 -2.48
CA PRO A 274 -22.27 48.77 -2.63
C PRO A 274 -20.92 49.30 -2.10
N ILE A 275 -20.32 48.56 -1.17
CA ILE A 275 -18.94 48.79 -0.72
C ILE A 275 -18.00 48.29 -1.83
N LEU A 276 -17.32 49.22 -2.50
CA LEU A 276 -16.15 48.94 -3.35
C LEU A 276 -14.96 48.56 -2.46
N VAL A 277 -14.40 47.37 -2.67
CA VAL A 277 -13.13 46.95 -2.04
C VAL A 277 -11.99 47.28 -3.02
N GLY A 278 -11.14 48.25 -2.66
CA GLY A 278 -10.04 48.76 -3.48
C GLY A 278 -8.74 47.94 -3.41
N PRO A 279 -7.75 48.22 -4.28
CA PRO A 279 -6.64 47.33 -4.64
C PRO A 279 -5.42 47.38 -3.71
N THR A 280 -5.60 47.60 -2.41
CA THR A 280 -4.48 47.89 -1.50
C THR A 280 -3.94 46.65 -0.75
N ILE A 281 -4.67 45.53 -0.75
CA ILE A 281 -4.24 44.29 -0.03
C ILE A 281 -3.35 43.38 -0.91
N ALA A 282 -3.40 43.51 -2.25
CA ALA A 282 -2.62 42.67 -3.15
C ALA A 282 -1.10 42.94 -3.12
N VAL A 283 -0.66 44.13 -2.68
CA VAL A 283 0.76 44.53 -2.75
C VAL A 283 1.58 44.00 -1.57
N VAL A 284 0.98 43.74 -0.41
CA VAL A 284 1.70 43.30 0.80
C VAL A 284 2.06 41.80 0.74
N LEU A 285 1.26 40.98 0.04
CA LEU A 285 1.55 39.54 -0.09
C LEU A 285 2.72 39.26 -1.05
N VAL A 286 2.86 40.04 -2.13
CA VAL A 286 3.90 39.80 -3.16
C VAL A 286 5.30 40.17 -2.65
N ALA A 287 5.42 41.23 -1.84
CA ALA A 287 6.70 41.64 -1.27
C ALA A 287 7.27 40.60 -0.27
N SER A 288 6.39 39.97 0.51
CA SER A 288 6.76 38.99 1.54
C SER A 288 7.26 37.67 0.94
N VAL A 289 6.67 37.23 -0.17
CA VAL A 289 7.10 36.03 -0.91
C VAL A 289 8.43 36.26 -1.65
N ALA A 290 8.62 37.45 -2.23
CA ALA A 290 9.86 37.79 -2.93
C ALA A 290 11.08 37.88 -2.00
N ALA A 291 10.90 38.37 -0.76
CA ALA A 291 11.96 38.38 0.25
C ALA A 291 12.34 36.97 0.73
N ALA A 292 11.36 36.09 0.91
CA ALA A 292 11.58 34.69 1.29
C ALA A 292 12.32 33.90 0.19
N MET A 293 12.04 34.16 -1.09
CA MET A 293 12.73 33.48 -2.20
C MET A 293 14.17 33.96 -2.42
N ARG A 294 14.51 35.22 -2.10
CA ARG A 294 15.90 35.70 -2.15
C ARG A 294 16.76 35.07 -1.06
N LYS A 295 16.22 34.88 0.15
CA LYS A 295 16.94 34.24 1.26
C LYS A 295 17.21 32.75 0.98
N ARG A 296 16.28 32.05 0.30
CA ARG A 296 16.48 30.65 -0.12
C ARG A 296 17.56 30.49 -1.19
N ARG A 297 17.66 31.41 -2.17
CA ARG A 297 18.70 31.34 -3.22
C ARG A 297 20.12 31.57 -2.74
N GLN A 298 20.31 32.23 -1.59
CA GLN A 298 21.63 32.47 -1.02
C GLN A 298 22.16 31.23 -0.26
N VAL A 299 21.29 30.51 0.44
CA VAL A 299 21.64 29.27 1.16
C VAL A 299 22.07 28.15 0.20
N TYR A 300 21.47 28.04 -0.99
CA TYR A 300 21.89 27.03 -1.98
C TYR A 300 23.22 27.34 -2.67
N ARG A 301 23.71 28.59 -2.68
CA ARG A 301 25.01 28.94 -3.27
C ARG A 301 26.20 28.71 -2.33
N GLU A 302 25.96 28.56 -1.03
CA GLU A 302 26.99 28.24 -0.04
C GLU A 302 27.18 26.72 0.15
N ILE A 303 26.22 25.89 -0.29
CA ILE A 303 26.32 24.43 -0.23
C ILE A 303 27.11 23.84 -1.42
N ASP A 304 27.15 24.53 -2.57
CA ASP A 304 27.88 24.07 -3.76
C ASP A 304 29.39 24.46 -3.77
N ASN A 305 29.92 25.03 -2.68
CA ASN A 305 31.33 25.44 -2.54
C ASN A 305 32.01 24.91 -1.26
N ILE A 306 31.54 23.77 -0.72
CA ILE A 306 32.24 22.98 0.33
C ILE A 306 32.45 21.56 -0.17
#